data_AF-A0AAV7WT25-F1
#
_entry.id   AF-A0AAV7WT25-F1
#
_cell.length_a   1.000
_cell.length_b   1.000
_cell.length_c   1.000
_cell.angle_alpha   90.00
_cell.angle_beta   90.00
_cell.angle_gamma   90.00
#
_symmetry.space_group_name_H-M   'P 1'
#
loop_
_entity.id
_entity.type
_entity.pdbx_description
1 polymer ?
#
loop_
_entity_poly.entity_id
_entity_poly.type
_entity_poly.pdbx_seq_one_letter_code
_entity_poly.pdbx_strand_id
1 'polypeptide(L)'
;MLAWPLRRERLIPIILTLLGFSGEKILGQSRVNLHLQEHLRNIYASPQCVGGSQMHEYLDGLRLPHVTDAQVGELEGEVLLEELQEALGDMVSGKVPGPDEIPVEFY
;
A
#
# COMPACT_ATOMS: atom_id res chain seq x y z
N MET A 1 -24.93 -25.75 -26.39
CA MET A 1 -23.94 -24.74 -25.98
C MET A 1 -24.54 -23.32 -26.05
N LEU A 2 -25.47 -22.97 -25.16
CA LEU A 2 -26.05 -21.61 -25.07
C LEU A 2 -26.12 -21.07 -23.63
N ALA A 3 -25.83 -21.91 -22.63
CA ALA A 3 -25.92 -21.55 -21.22
C ALA A 3 -24.96 -20.41 -20.83
N TRP A 4 -23.75 -20.38 -21.41
CA TRP A 4 -22.76 -19.35 -21.13
C TRP A 4 -23.14 -17.96 -21.69
N PRO A 5 -23.51 -17.81 -22.98
CA PRO A 5 -24.05 -16.54 -23.50
C PRO A 5 -25.22 -15.99 -22.68
N LEU A 6 -26.20 -16.84 -22.38
CA LEU A 6 -27.39 -16.46 -21.58
C LEU A 6 -27.04 -16.03 -20.15
N ARG A 7 -26.05 -16.70 -19.54
CA ARG A 7 -25.56 -16.31 -18.21
C ARG A 7 -24.80 -15.00 -18.25
N ARG A 8 -24.00 -14.77 -19.29
CA ARG A 8 -23.28 -13.50 -19.50
C ARG A 8 -24.25 -12.33 -19.66
N GLU A 9 -25.27 -12.45 -20.50
CA GLU A 9 -26.29 -11.41 -20.70
C GLU A 9 -27.03 -11.04 -19.41
N ARG A 10 -27.32 -12.04 -18.56
CA ARG A 10 -27.95 -11.81 -17.25
C ARG A 10 -27.03 -11.10 -16.25
N LEU A 11 -25.72 -11.31 -16.35
CA LEU A 11 -24.74 -10.77 -15.40
C LEU A 11 -24.22 -9.38 -15.79
N ILE A 12 -24.24 -9.01 -17.08
CA ILE A 12 -23.82 -7.68 -17.54
C ILE A 12 -24.47 -6.53 -16.76
N PRO A 13 -25.81 -6.47 -16.57
CA PRO A 13 -26.42 -5.39 -15.80
C PRO A 13 -26.04 -5.43 -14.31
N ILE A 14 -25.76 -6.60 -13.76
CA ILE A 14 -25.33 -6.79 -12.37
C ILE A 14 -23.89 -6.30 -12.16
N ILE A 15 -22.99 -6.63 -13.09
CA ILE A 15 -21.58 -6.21 -13.06
C ILE A 15 -21.46 -4.68 -13.23
N LEU A 16 -22.39 -4.07 -13.98
CA LEU A 16 -22.46 -2.62 -14.19
C LEU A 16 -23.26 -1.88 -13.11
N THR A 17 -23.58 -2.53 -11.99
CA THR A 17 -24.24 -1.89 -10.85
C THR A 17 -23.20 -1.46 -9.82
N LEU A 18 -23.18 -0.17 -9.47
CA LEU A 18 -22.45 0.30 -8.29
C LEU A 18 -23.37 0.39 -7.09
N LEU A 19 -22.83 0.10 -5.90
CA LEU A 19 -23.49 0.40 -4.63
C LEU A 19 -22.96 1.74 -4.11
N GLY A 20 -23.84 2.73 -3.96
CA GLY A 20 -23.52 4.02 -3.36
C GLY A 20 -23.36 3.92 -1.85
N PHE A 21 -22.77 4.95 -1.24
CA PHE A 21 -22.47 4.99 0.21
C PHE A 21 -23.71 4.95 1.12
N SER A 22 -24.89 5.31 0.60
CA SER A 22 -26.19 5.21 1.27
C SER A 22 -26.88 3.83 1.10
N GLY A 23 -26.24 2.89 0.40
CA GLY A 23 -26.81 1.59 0.05
C GLY A 23 -27.67 1.58 -1.23
N GLU A 24 -27.77 2.70 -1.94
CA GLU A 24 -28.48 2.80 -3.20
C GLU A 24 -27.76 2.08 -4.36
N LYS A 25 -28.53 1.47 -5.28
CA LYS A 25 -27.97 0.84 -6.48
C LYS A 25 -27.95 1.83 -7.64
N ILE A 26 -26.76 2.16 -8.11
CA ILE A 26 -26.54 3.02 -9.28
C ILE A 26 -26.43 2.13 -10.51
N LEU A 27 -27.39 2.29 -11.42
CA LEU A 27 -27.50 1.50 -12.65
C LEU A 27 -27.23 2.37 -13.87
N GLY A 28 -26.51 1.81 -14.83
CA GLY A 28 -26.22 2.43 -16.13
C GLY A 28 -24.85 3.08 -16.16
N GLN A 29 -24.10 2.79 -17.23
CA GLN A 29 -22.68 3.14 -17.34
C GLN A 29 -22.41 4.65 -17.23
N SER A 30 -23.27 5.49 -17.81
CA SER A 30 -23.13 6.95 -17.71
C SER A 30 -23.29 7.46 -16.27
N ARG A 31 -24.22 6.88 -15.50
CA ARG A 31 -24.48 7.25 -14.11
C ARG A 31 -23.38 6.75 -13.18
N VAL A 32 -22.89 5.54 -13.43
CA VAL A 32 -21.74 4.95 -12.76
C VAL A 32 -20.50 5.81 -12.96
N ASN A 33 -20.19 6.16 -14.21
CA ASN A 33 -19.01 6.96 -14.54
C ASN A 33 -19.10 8.37 -13.92
N LEU A 34 -20.28 9.00 -13.95
CA LEU A 34 -20.48 10.31 -13.33
C LEU A 34 -20.25 10.24 -11.82
N HIS A 35 -20.82 9.22 -11.15
CA HIS A 35 -20.64 9.04 -9.71
C HIS A 35 -19.17 8.79 -9.33
N LEU A 36 -18.46 7.97 -10.10
CA LEU A 36 -17.03 7.75 -9.90
C LEU A 36 -16.22 9.02 -10.12
N GLN A 37 -16.54 9.78 -11.17
CA GLN A 37 -15.86 11.04 -11.48
C GLN A 37 -16.05 12.06 -10.35
N GLU A 38 -17.28 12.23 -9.85
CA GLU A 38 -17.56 13.12 -8.74
C GLU A 38 -16.86 12.67 -7.46
N HIS A 39 -16.87 11.38 -7.15
CA HIS A 39 -16.22 10.83 -5.98
C HIS A 39 -14.69 11.03 -6.01
N LEU A 40 -14.05 10.66 -7.12
CA LEU A 40 -12.61 10.86 -7.29
C LEU A 40 -12.27 12.34 -7.26
N ARG A 41 -13.05 13.19 -7.94
CA ARG A 41 -12.87 14.64 -7.87
C ARG A 41 -12.93 15.13 -6.43
N ASN A 42 -13.86 14.63 -5.60
CA ASN A 42 -13.96 15.05 -4.21
C ASN A 42 -12.78 14.56 -3.35
N ILE A 43 -12.30 13.33 -3.53
CA ILE A 43 -11.12 12.80 -2.84
C ILE A 43 -9.89 13.65 -3.16
N TYR A 44 -9.68 13.95 -4.44
CA TYR A 44 -8.48 14.64 -4.91
C TYR A 44 -8.59 16.18 -4.89
N ALA A 45 -9.80 16.75 -4.80
CA ALA A 45 -10.01 18.19 -4.64
C ALA A 45 -9.91 18.62 -3.17
N SER A 46 -10.19 17.71 -2.23
CA SER A 46 -9.95 17.99 -0.82
C SER A 46 -8.45 17.91 -0.55
N PRO A 47 -7.79 18.97 -0.07
CA PRO A 47 -6.49 18.82 0.57
C PRO A 47 -6.74 18.14 1.91
N GLN A 48 -7.03 16.83 1.93
CA GLN A 48 -6.93 16.02 3.14
C GLN A 48 -5.45 15.81 3.49
N CYS A 49 -4.65 16.88 3.42
CA CYS A 49 -3.51 16.99 4.28
C CYS A 49 -4.11 17.39 5.63
N VAL A 50 -4.51 16.38 6.40
CA VAL A 50 -4.60 16.51 7.86
C VAL A 50 -3.33 17.25 8.25
N GLY A 51 -3.47 18.50 8.71
CA GLY A 51 -2.31 19.35 9.00
C GLY A 51 -1.38 18.54 9.92
N GLY A 52 -0.07 18.60 9.71
CA GLY A 52 0.87 17.70 10.38
C GLY A 52 0.57 17.53 11.88
N SER A 53 0.14 18.60 12.55
CA SER A 53 -0.32 18.60 13.94
C SER A 53 -1.47 17.64 14.27
N GLN A 54 -2.53 17.54 13.45
CA GLN A 54 -3.66 16.63 13.70
C GLN A 54 -3.27 15.15 13.54
N MET A 55 -2.31 14.85 12.67
CA MET A 55 -1.78 13.50 12.53
C MET A 55 -0.94 13.12 13.76
N HIS A 56 -0.11 14.04 14.27
CA HIS A 56 0.65 13.83 15.50
C HIS A 56 -0.29 13.62 16.69
N GLU A 57 -1.33 14.46 16.86
CA GLU A 57 -2.34 14.28 17.91
C GLU A 57 -3.02 12.91 17.87
N TYR A 58 -3.34 12.42 16.66
CA TYR A 58 -3.93 11.09 16.49
C TYR A 58 -2.95 9.98 16.87
N LEU A 59 -1.69 10.05 16.40
CA LEU A 59 -0.67 9.04 16.65
C LEU A 59 -0.24 9.01 18.12
N ASP A 60 -0.11 10.16 18.76
CA ASP A 60 0.19 10.29 20.19
C ASP A 60 -0.90 9.65 21.05
N GLY A 61 -2.15 9.70 20.59
CA GLY A 61 -3.29 9.04 21.24
C GLY A 61 -3.25 7.50 21.18
N LEU A 62 -2.50 6.90 20.26
CA LEU A 62 -2.48 5.45 20.03
C LEU A 62 -1.58 4.66 21.00
N ARG A 63 -0.89 5.32 21.94
CA ARG A 63 0.08 4.69 22.88
C ARG A 63 1.04 3.75 22.14
N LEU A 64 1.55 4.19 21.00
CA LEU A 64 2.54 3.42 20.25
C LEU A 64 3.84 3.31 21.08
N PRO A 65 4.56 2.17 21.02
CA PRO A 65 5.85 2.07 21.66
C PRO A 65 6.81 3.06 21.00
N HIS A 66 7.39 3.95 21.81
CA HIS A 66 8.45 4.86 21.38
C HIS A 66 9.81 4.25 21.69
N VAL A 67 10.75 4.44 20.77
CA VAL A 67 12.16 4.12 21.02
C VAL A 67 12.69 5.03 22.13
N THR A 68 13.51 4.45 23.00
CA THR A 68 14.19 5.20 24.06
C THR A 68 15.39 5.96 23.50
N ASP A 69 15.84 7.01 24.17
CA ASP A 69 17.02 7.78 23.73
C ASP A 69 18.28 6.90 23.61
N ALA A 70 18.40 5.86 24.42
CA ALA A 70 19.46 4.87 24.32
C ALA A 70 19.39 4.06 23.02
N GLN A 71 18.19 3.63 22.62
CA GLN A 71 17.96 2.90 21.37
C GLN A 71 18.16 3.79 20.15
N VAL A 72 17.78 5.07 20.23
CA VAL A 72 18.08 6.04 19.18
C VAL A 72 19.59 6.20 19.02
N GLY A 73 20.33 6.35 20.13
CA GLY A 73 21.79 6.44 20.08
C GLY A 73 22.48 5.18 19.54
N GLU A 74 21.93 4.00 19.81
CA GLU A 74 22.40 2.73 19.24
C GLU A 74 22.14 2.67 17.72
N LEU A 75 20.95 3.08 17.27
CA LEU A 75 20.54 3.06 15.87
C LEU A 75 21.22 4.14 15.00
N GLU A 76 21.53 5.29 15.57
CA GLU A 76 22.24 6.40 14.91
C GLU A 76 23.77 6.28 15.07
N GLY A 77 24.25 5.27 15.79
CA GLY A 77 25.67 4.99 16.01
C GLY A 77 26.40 4.54 14.74
N GLU A 78 27.73 4.48 14.83
CA GLU A 78 28.54 3.88 13.78
C GLU A 78 28.28 2.38 13.69
N VAL A 79 28.12 1.87 12.47
CA VAL A 79 27.98 0.43 12.23
C VAL A 79 29.25 -0.28 12.66
N LEU A 80 29.11 -1.25 13.56
CA LEU A 80 30.23 -2.02 14.09
C LEU A 80 30.66 -3.10 13.09
N LEU A 81 31.95 -3.44 13.13
CA LEU A 81 32.50 -4.51 12.28
C LEU A 81 31.83 -5.86 12.54
N GLU A 82 31.44 -6.12 13.80
CA GLU A 82 30.78 -7.34 14.24
C GLU A 82 29.37 -7.45 13.63
N GLU A 83 28.61 -6.36 13.61
CA GLU A 83 27.29 -6.28 12.98
C GLU A 83 27.39 -6.49 11.46
N LEU A 84 28.42 -5.93 10.83
CA LEU A 84 28.73 -6.17 9.42
C LEU A 84 29.06 -7.64 9.14
N GLN A 85 29.87 -8.27 10.00
CA GLN A 85 30.23 -9.68 9.85
C GLN A 85 29.02 -10.60 10.01
N GLU A 86 28.13 -10.30 10.96
CA GLU A 86 26.89 -11.04 11.16
C GLU A 86 25.94 -10.87 9.97
N ALA A 87 25.71 -9.62 9.53
CA ALA A 87 24.87 -9.34 8.38
C ALA A 87 25.39 -10.01 7.09
N LEU A 88 26.71 -10.00 6.86
CA LEU A 88 27.34 -10.68 5.73
C LEU A 88 27.22 -12.20 5.83
N GLY A 89 27.29 -12.76 7.04
CA GLY A 89 27.07 -14.19 7.30
C GLY A 89 25.65 -14.65 6.98
N ASP A 90 24.66 -13.80 7.27
CA ASP A 90 23.24 -14.04 6.99
C ASP A 90 22.84 -13.74 5.53
N MET A 91 23.69 -13.01 4.80
CA MET A 91 23.50 -12.64 3.40
C MET A 91 23.70 -13.82 2.42
N VAL A 92 23.42 -15.06 2.84
CA VAL A 92 23.50 -16.26 2.00
C VAL A 92 22.43 -16.20 0.92
N SER A 93 22.76 -15.49 -0.15
CA SER A 93 22.02 -15.57 -1.38
C SER A 93 22.30 -16.92 -2.00
N GLY A 94 21.27 -17.75 -2.13
CA GLY A 94 21.33 -18.97 -2.94
C GLY A 94 21.52 -18.70 -4.44
N LYS A 95 21.90 -17.47 -4.83
CA LYS A 95 22.12 -17.06 -6.21
C LYS A 95 23.60 -17.19 -6.54
N VAL A 96 23.86 -17.63 -7.77
CA VAL A 96 25.23 -17.79 -8.28
C VAL A 96 25.81 -16.39 -8.57
N PRO A 97 27.07 -16.11 -8.20
CA PRO A 97 27.75 -14.88 -8.55
C PRO A 97 27.73 -14.61 -10.07
N GLY A 98 27.81 -13.33 -10.44
CA GLY A 98 27.95 -12.94 -11.83
C GLY A 98 29.27 -13.41 -12.46
N PRO A 99 29.49 -13.16 -13.76
CA PRO A 99 30.75 -13.49 -14.45
C PRO A 99 31.97 -12.72 -13.93
N ASP A 100 31.74 -11.68 -13.14
CA ASP A 100 32.70 -10.90 -12.37
C ASP A 100 33.02 -11.50 -10.99
N GLU A 101 32.39 -12.62 -10.65
CA GLU A 101 32.49 -13.32 -9.36
C GLU A 101 31.97 -12.51 -8.16
N ILE A 102 31.28 -11.39 -8.41
CA ILE A 102 30.68 -10.56 -7.37
C ILE A 102 29.21 -10.96 -7.20
N PRO A 103 28.75 -11.27 -5.97
CA PRO A 103 27.34 -11.53 -5.71
C PRO A 103 26.47 -10.32 -6.01
N VAL A 104 25.22 -10.55 -6.45
CA VAL A 104 24.27 -9.48 -6.82
C VAL A 104 23.93 -8.56 -5.65
N GLU A 105 24.15 -9.00 -4.42
CA GLU A 105 23.91 -8.24 -3.19
C GLU A 105 24.85 -7.04 -3.03
N PHE A 106 25.93 -6.99 -3.81
CA PHE A 106 26.90 -5.88 -3.81
C PHE A 106 26.73 -4.91 -4.98
N TYR A 107 25.67 -5.08 -5.77
CA TYR A 107 25.27 -4.20 -6.89
C TYR A 107 23.97 -3.45 -6.56
#